data_AF-A0A2K3KKK8-F1
#
_entry.id   AF-A0A2K3KKK8-F1
#
_cell.length_a   1.000
_cell.length_b   1.000
_cell.length_c   1.000
_cell.angle_alpha   90.00
_cell.angle_beta   90.00
_cell.angle_gamma   90.00
#
_symmetry.space_group_name_H-M   'P 1'
#
loop_
_entity.id
_entity.type
_entity.pdbx_description
1 polymer ?
#
loop_
_entity_poly.entity_id
_entity_poly.type
_entity_poly.pdbx_seq_one_letter_code
_entity_poly.pdbx_strand_id
1 'polypeptide(L)' 'MRIINEPTAAALAYGHERINKFGKQNVFIFDLGGGTFDVSLLTLKDNNFEVKATSGDTHLGGGDFDNRMVNHL' A
#
# COMPACT_ATOMS: atom_id res chain seq x y z
N MET A 1 7.00 -12.15 -17.91
CA MET A 1 6.00 -11.80 -16.87
C MET A 1 6.72 -11.75 -15.54
N ARG A 2 6.46 -10.75 -14.67
CA ARG A 2 7.12 -10.61 -13.36
C ARG A 2 6.06 -10.44 -12.27
N ILE A 3 6.19 -11.19 -11.18
CA ILE A 3 5.35 -11.01 -9.98
C ILE A 3 5.98 -9.86 -9.17
N ILE A 4 5.14 -8.90 -8.78
CA ILE A 4 5.50 -7.78 -7.92
C ILE A 4 4.51 -7.72 -6.75
N ASN A 5 4.98 -7.26 -5.59
CA ASN A 5 4.13 -7.06 -4.42
C ASN A 5 3.26 -5.81 -4.57
N GLU A 6 2.08 -5.84 -3.96
CA GLU A 6 1.07 -4.77 -3.99
C GLU A 6 1.61 -3.38 -3.62
N PRO A 7 2.37 -3.17 -2.51
CA PRO A 7 2.84 -1.83 -2.19
C PRO A 7 3.84 -1.29 -3.22
N THR A 8 4.60 -2.16 -3.89
CA THR A 8 5.46 -1.73 -5.01
C THR A 8 4.62 -1.36 -6.23
N ALA A 9 3.58 -2.12 -6.54
CA ALA A 9 2.66 -1.80 -7.63
C ALA A 9 1.94 -0.46 -7.39
N ALA A 10 1.46 -0.24 -6.16
CA ALA A 10 0.84 1.02 -5.74
C ALA A 10 1.81 2.20 -5.81
N ALA A 11 3.06 2.02 -5.36
CA ALA A 11 4.08 3.06 -5.49
C ALA A 11 4.47 3.36 -6.94
N LEU A 12 4.53 2.34 -7.81
CA LEU A 12 4.77 2.55 -9.24
C LEU A 12 3.65 3.38 -9.87
N ALA A 13 2.39 3.04 -9.57
CA ALA A 13 1.23 3.79 -10.03
C ALA A 13 1.24 5.25 -9.53
N TYR A 14 1.62 5.46 -8.27
CA TYR A 14 1.73 6.80 -7.68
C TYR A 14 2.92 7.62 -8.23
N GLY A 15 4.08 6.97 -8.37
CA GLY A 15 5.38 7.59 -8.66
C GLY A 15 5.61 7.91 -10.13
N HIS A 16 4.96 7.19 -11.06
CA HIS A 16 5.23 7.29 -12.51
C HIS A 16 5.23 8.72 -13.06
N GLU A 17 4.33 9.59 -12.58
CA GLU A 17 4.29 11.00 -13.02
C GLU A 17 5.00 11.99 -12.08
N ARG A 18 5.33 11.54 -10.85
CA ARG A 18 5.81 12.42 -9.76
C ARG A 18 7.32 12.39 -9.59
N ILE A 19 7.97 11.29 -9.97
CA ILE A 19 9.42 11.07 -9.86
C ILE A 19 10.25 12.17 -10.55
N ASN A 20 9.79 12.65 -11.70
CA ASN A 20 10.52 13.66 -12.47
C ASN A 20 10.28 15.10 -11.97
N LYS A 21 9.26 15.32 -11.14
CA LYS A 21 8.83 16.66 -10.68
C LYS A 21 9.36 17.01 -9.30
N PHE A 22 9.65 16.00 -8.50
CA PHE A 22 10.07 16.16 -7.11
C PHE A 22 11.19 15.16 -6.86
N GLY A 23 12.26 15.58 -6.17
CA GLY A 23 13.41 14.72 -5.89
C GLY A 23 13.07 13.54 -4.95
N LYS A 24 13.94 13.26 -3.95
CA LYS A 24 13.66 12.18 -2.99
C LYS A 24 12.32 12.41 -2.26
N GLN A 25 11.43 11.43 -2.30
CA GLN A 25 10.15 11.45 -1.59
C GLN A 25 10.01 10.21 -0.70
N ASN A 26 9.36 10.39 0.45
CA ASN A 26 8.90 9.26 1.26
C ASN A 26 7.39 9.14 1.07
N VAL A 27 6.92 7.93 0.79
CA VAL A 27 5.52 7.62 0.51
C VAL A 27 5.06 6.56 1.52
N PHE A 28 3.97 6.85 2.21
CA PHE A 28 3.29 5.90 3.08
C PHE A 28 2.09 5.32 2.31
N ILE A 29 2.07 4.01 2.18
CA ILE A 29 1.01 3.25 1.53
C ILE A 29 0.14 2.65 2.61
N PHE A 30 -1.17 2.86 2.45
CA PHE A 30 -2.22 2.29 3.27
C PHE A 30 -3.09 1.45 2.34
N ASP A 31 -3.09 0.15 2.55
CA ASP A 31 -3.88 -0.82 1.79
C ASP A 31 -4.82 -1.55 2.73
N LEU A 32 -6.13 -1.32 2.57
CA LEU A 32 -7.17 -1.94 3.39
C LEU A 32 -8.09 -2.71 2.44
N GLY A 33 -7.79 -3.99 2.29
CA GLY A 33 -8.51 -4.89 1.42
C GLY A 33 -9.74 -5.51 2.07
N GLY A 34 -10.25 -6.57 1.45
CA GLY A 34 -11.42 -7.30 1.95
C GLY A 34 -11.16 -8.13 3.22
N GLY A 35 -9.91 -8.58 3.42
CA GLY A 35 -9.55 -9.41 4.58
C GLY A 35 -8.14 -9.20 5.13
N THR A 36 -7.35 -8.33 4.51
CA THR A 36 -6.03 -7.93 5.01
C THR A 36 -5.92 -6.42 5.07
N PHE A 37 -5.11 -5.97 6.02
CA PHE A 37 -4.73 -4.59 6.17
C PHE A 37 -3.21 -4.51 6.14
N ASP A 38 -2.65 -3.88 5.13
CA ASP A 38 -1.22 -3.80 4.90
C ASP A 38 -0.78 -2.33 4.81
N VAL A 39 0.33 -2.00 5.47
CA VAL A 39 0.95 -0.68 5.40
C VAL A 39 2.40 -0.81 5.01
N SER A 40 2.88 0.12 4.20
CA SER A 40 4.28 0.14 3.78
C SER A 40 4.82 1.56 3.69
N LEU A 41 6.04 1.77 4.17
CA LEU A 41 6.78 3.01 3.98
C LEU A 41 7.83 2.81 2.89
N LEU A 42 7.79 3.64 1.85
CA LEU A 42 8.71 3.59 0.73
C LEU A 42 9.45 4.92 0.58
N THR A 43 10.67 4.84 0.08
CA THR A 43 11.40 5.99 -0.46
C THR A 43 11.44 5.88 -1.98
N LEU A 44 10.97 6.92 -2.66
CA LEU A 44 11.10 7.13 -4.10
C LEU A 44 12.29 8.06 -4.32
N LYS A 45 13.25 7.63 -5.14
CA LYS A 45 14.37 8.48 -5.55
C LYS A 45 14.79 8.09 -6.95
N ASP A 46 14.79 9.07 -7.85
CA ASP A 46 15.03 8.85 -9.27
C ASP A 46 14.09 7.73 -9.75
N ASN A 47 14.58 6.73 -10.51
CA ASN A 47 13.77 5.58 -10.93
C ASN A 47 13.81 4.39 -9.96
N ASN A 48 14.22 4.58 -8.71
CA ASN A 48 14.30 3.52 -7.72
C ASN A 48 13.24 3.65 -6.62
N PHE A 49 12.67 2.51 -6.26
CA PHE A 49 11.69 2.35 -5.19
C PHE A 49 12.30 1.47 -4.11
N GLU A 50 12.43 2.01 -2.90
CA GLU A 50 13.00 1.28 -1.78
C GLU A 50 11.96 1.14 -0.68
N VAL A 51 11.59 -0.10 -0.35
CA VAL A 51 10.74 -0.40 0.80
C VAL A 51 11.57 -0.26 2.08
N LYS A 52 11.13 0.62 2.97
CA LYS A 52 11.78 0.88 4.27
C LYS A 52 11.20 0.02 5.38
N ALA A 53 9.89 -0.18 5.35
CA ALA A 53 9.19 -1.02 6.30
C ALA A 53 7.86 -1.48 5.70
N THR A 54 7.42 -2.67 6.09
CA THR A 54 6.09 -3.19 5.83
C THR A 54 5.57 -3.82 7.13
N SER A 55 4.30 -3.58 7.43
CA SER A 55 3.59 -4.18 8.56
C SER A 55 2.10 -4.28 8.19
N GLY A 56 1.30 -4.93 9.02
CA GLY A 56 -0.09 -5.15 8.73
C GLY A 56 -0.75 -6.18 9.65
N ASP A 57 -2.01 -6.46 9.36
CA ASP A 57 -2.83 -7.50 9.96
C ASP A 57 -3.47 -8.33 8.85
N THR A 58 -3.15 -9.62 8.80
CA THR A 58 -3.65 -10.55 7.77
C THR A 58 -5.08 -11.01 8.03
N HIS A 59 -5.73 -10.54 9.10
CA HIS A 59 -7.09 -10.92 9.48
C HIS A 59 -7.96 -9.70 9.80
N LEU A 60 -7.64 -8.55 9.20
CA LEU A 60 -8.43 -7.33 9.32
C LEU A 60 -8.76 -6.80 7.93
N GLY A 61 -10.03 -6.57 7.62
CA GLY A 61 -10.43 -5.95 6.35
C GLY A 61 -11.91 -5.64 6.24
N GLY A 62 -12.37 -5.41 5.01
CA GLY A 62 -13.77 -5.11 4.69
C GLY A 62 -14.78 -6.09 5.28
N GLY A 63 -14.45 -7.38 5.32
CA GLY A 63 -15.31 -8.42 5.89
C GLY A 63 -15.61 -8.21 7.38
N ASP A 64 -14.69 -7.61 8.15
CA ASP A 64 -14.95 -7.25 9.55
C ASP A 64 -15.99 -6.14 9.66
N PHE A 65 -15.96 -5.17 8.74
CA PHE A 65 -16.95 -4.10 8.69
C PHE A 65 -18.31 -4.64 8.28
N ASP A 66 -18.37 -5.51 7.29
CA ASP A 66 -19.59 -6.18 6.85
C ASP A 66 -20.21 -6.98 8.01
N ASN A 67 -19.39 -7.80 8.70
CA ASN A 67 -19.85 -8.57 9.86
C ASN A 67 -20.35 -7.70 11.00
N ARG A 68 -19.66 -6.59 11.31
CA ARG A 68 -20.12 -5.62 12.32
C ARG A 68 -21.43 -4.96 11.93
N MET A 69 -21.63 -4.66 10.64
CA MET A 69 -22.87 -4.09 10.13
C MET A 69 -24.03 -5.07 10.25
N VAL A 70 -23.82 -6.34 9.90
CA VAL A 70 -24.82 -7.42 10.06
C VAL A 70 -25.17 -7.64 11.53
N ASN A 71 -24.19 -7.70 12.43
CA ASN A 71 -24.42 -7.94 13.85
C ASN A 71 -25.13 -6.79 14.58
N HIS A 72 -25.25 -5.61 13.96
CA HIS A 72 -25.98 -4.47 14.51
C HIS A 72 -27.46 -4.45 14.08
N LEU A 73 -27.82 -5.25 13.07
CA LEU A 73 -29.19 -5.44 12.57
C LEU A 73 -29.90 -6.56 13.33
#